data_AF-A0A1Y2M5G9-F1
#
_entry.id   AF-A0A1Y2M5G9-F1
#
_cell.length_a   1.000
_cell.length_b   1.000
_cell.length_c   1.000
_cell.angle_alpha   90.00
_cell.angle_beta   90.00
_cell.angle_gamma   90.00
#
_symmetry.space_group_name_H-M   'P 1'
#
loop_
_entity.id
_entity.type
_entity.pdbx_description
1 polymer ?
#
loop_
_entity_poly.entity_id
_entity_poly.type
_entity_poly.pdbx_seq_one_letter_code
_entity_poly.pdbx_strand_id
1 'polypeptide(L)'
;MVSSKQGYNPTVVDMKADPKEVDEVKSNLPLPEQPPVASDFNSADARTVNVGAGGLEGDISASGHGNETLREPATGDVGAAGREGKDGLGGIPNDAVAREAKKHSGLVDTTNPDKGTPPSAK
;
A
#
# COMPACT_ATOMS: atom_id res chain seq x y z
N MET A 1 -54.12 -33.56 -37.44
CA MET A 1 -52.92 -32.74 -37.19
C MET A 1 -53.39 -31.31 -36.94
N VAL A 2 -53.53 -30.91 -35.69
CA VAL A 2 -54.02 -29.56 -35.31
C VAL A 2 -52.80 -28.74 -34.93
N SER A 3 -52.55 -27.66 -35.68
CA SER A 3 -51.41 -26.76 -35.52
C SER A 3 -51.69 -25.78 -34.37
N SER A 4 -50.93 -25.89 -33.29
CA SER A 4 -50.99 -25.00 -32.13
C SER A 4 -50.28 -23.68 -32.44
N LYS A 5 -51.03 -22.58 -32.55
CA LYS A 5 -50.50 -21.20 -32.54
C LYS A 5 -51.18 -20.39 -31.44
N GLN A 6 -50.52 -20.30 -30.28
CA GLN A 6 -50.62 -19.21 -29.32
C GLN A 6 -49.45 -19.44 -28.35
N GLY A 7 -48.29 -18.83 -28.56
CA GLY A 7 -48.09 -17.39 -28.43
C GLY A 7 -47.83 -17.10 -26.96
N TYR A 8 -46.58 -17.31 -26.51
CA TYR A 8 -46.14 -16.83 -25.20
C TYR A 8 -46.32 -15.30 -25.19
N ASN A 9 -47.22 -14.78 -24.34
CA ASN A 9 -47.30 -13.35 -24.09
C ASN A 9 -46.12 -12.96 -23.17
N PRO A 10 -45.16 -12.14 -23.62
CA PRO A 10 -44.21 -11.55 -22.69
C PRO A 10 -44.97 -10.52 -21.85
N THR A 11 -45.22 -10.80 -20.58
CA THR A 11 -45.66 -9.76 -19.64
C THR A 11 -44.49 -8.81 -19.43
N VAL A 12 -44.35 -7.81 -20.30
CA VAL A 12 -43.57 -6.61 -19.99
C VAL A 12 -44.39 -5.86 -18.95
N VAL A 13 -44.16 -6.19 -17.68
CA VAL A 13 -44.64 -5.38 -16.56
C VAL A 13 -43.76 -4.14 -16.57
N ASP A 14 -44.13 -3.15 -17.40
CA ASP A 14 -43.66 -1.78 -17.18
C ASP A 14 -44.37 -1.30 -15.92
N MET A 15 -43.83 -1.66 -14.76
CA MET A 15 -44.33 -1.22 -13.44
C MET A 15 -44.00 0.27 -13.30
N LYS A 16 -44.72 1.10 -14.06
CA LYS A 16 -44.82 2.53 -13.77
C LYS A 16 -45.74 2.66 -12.57
N ALA A 17 -45.19 3.13 -11.46
CA ALA A 17 -45.98 3.44 -10.28
C ALA A 17 -47.02 4.52 -10.61
N ASP A 18 -48.22 4.41 -10.06
CA ASP A 18 -49.21 5.49 -10.15
C ASP A 18 -48.62 6.73 -9.44
N PRO A 19 -48.46 7.87 -10.13
CA PRO A 19 -47.88 9.07 -9.54
C PRO A 19 -48.60 9.51 -8.26
N LYS A 20 -49.90 9.23 -8.12
CA LYS A 20 -50.67 9.56 -6.90
C LYS A 20 -50.21 8.76 -5.69
N GLU A 21 -50.03 7.45 -5.87
CA GLU A 21 -49.58 6.54 -4.80
C GLU A 21 -48.16 6.89 -4.37
N VAL A 22 -47.31 7.28 -5.31
CA VAL A 22 -45.94 7.74 -5.04
C VAL A 22 -45.94 9.02 -4.17
N ASP A 23 -46.82 9.96 -4.44
CA ASP A 23 -46.89 11.22 -3.69
C ASP A 23 -47.52 11.04 -2.30
N GLU A 24 -48.50 10.14 -2.18
CA GLU A 24 -49.06 9.70 -0.89
C GLU A 24 -47.99 9.02 -0.01
N VAL A 25 -47.14 8.16 -0.59
CA VAL A 25 -46.06 7.49 0.17
C VAL A 25 -44.94 8.47 0.55
N LYS A 26 -44.56 9.39 -0.34
CA LYS A 26 -43.56 10.44 -0.04
C LYS A 26 -43.99 11.33 1.13
N SER A 27 -45.26 11.68 1.21
CA SER A 27 -45.79 12.54 2.28
C SER A 27 -45.87 11.83 3.64
N ASN A 28 -45.95 10.50 3.65
CA ASN A 28 -45.98 9.68 4.86
C ASN A 28 -44.60 9.13 5.27
N LEU A 29 -43.52 9.57 4.60
CA LEU A 29 -42.17 9.15 4.96
C LEU A 29 -41.78 9.84 6.29
N PRO A 30 -41.33 9.08 7.31
CA PRO A 30 -40.90 9.69 8.57
C PRO A 30 -39.77 10.67 8.30
N LEU A 31 -39.75 11.76 9.08
CA LEU A 31 -38.64 12.71 9.03
C LEU A 31 -37.35 11.92 9.27
N PRO A 32 -36.29 12.15 8.47
CA PRO A 32 -35.01 11.52 8.72
C PRO A 32 -34.57 11.89 10.13
N GLU A 33 -34.04 10.91 10.86
CA GLU A 33 -33.42 11.15 12.16
C GLU A 33 -32.41 12.28 12.01
N GLN A 34 -32.34 13.14 13.03
CA GLN A 34 -31.42 14.27 12.97
C GLN A 34 -30.01 13.75 12.68
N PRO A 35 -29.27 14.42 11.77
CA PRO A 35 -27.90 14.02 11.52
C PRO A 35 -27.18 13.98 12.86
N PRO A 36 -26.27 13.00 13.06
CA PRO A 36 -25.52 12.92 14.30
C PRO A 36 -24.94 14.29 14.62
N VAL A 37 -25.02 14.66 15.90
CA VAL A 37 -24.56 15.96 16.41
C VAL A 37 -23.23 16.31 15.75
N ALA A 38 -23.14 17.53 15.21
CA ALA A 38 -21.92 18.01 14.56
C ALA A 38 -20.72 17.68 15.44
N SER A 39 -19.67 17.09 14.85
CA SER A 39 -18.48 16.68 15.58
C SER A 39 -17.99 17.86 16.42
N ASP A 40 -17.97 17.69 17.75
CA ASP A 40 -17.32 18.63 18.64
C ASP A 40 -15.85 18.67 18.21
N PHE A 41 -15.38 19.82 17.74
CA PHE A 41 -14.00 20.02 17.26
C PHE A 41 -12.95 19.63 18.33
N ASN A 42 -13.36 19.46 19.59
CA ASN A 42 -12.56 18.83 20.63
C ASN A 42 -12.18 17.36 20.34
N SER A 43 -12.77 16.71 19.34
CA SER A 43 -12.35 15.39 18.84
C SER A 43 -11.15 15.45 17.88
N ALA A 44 -10.75 16.65 17.46
CA ALA A 44 -9.58 16.89 16.62
C ALA A 44 -8.38 17.47 17.39
N ASP A 45 -8.57 17.94 18.64
CA ASP A 45 -7.47 18.35 19.50
C ASP A 45 -6.78 17.10 20.05
N ALA A 46 -5.52 16.88 19.65
CA ALA A 46 -4.72 15.75 20.08
C ALA A 46 -4.53 15.67 21.61
N ARG A 47 -4.80 16.75 22.35
CA ARG A 47 -4.71 16.79 23.82
C ARG A 47 -5.93 16.21 24.53
N THR A 48 -7.08 16.12 23.87
CA THR A 48 -8.35 15.67 24.47
C THR A 48 -8.74 14.25 24.06
N VAL A 49 -8.17 13.74 22.97
CA VAL A 49 -8.29 12.33 22.60
C VAL A 49 -7.16 11.53 23.26
N ASN A 50 -7.47 10.33 23.77
CA ASN A 50 -6.49 9.38 24.34
C ASN A 50 -5.51 8.81 23.30
N VAL A 51 -5.16 9.59 22.26
CA VAL A 51 -3.89 9.39 21.58
C VAL A 51 -2.86 9.90 22.57
N GLY A 52 -2.35 8.99 23.40
CA GLY A 52 -1.16 9.29 24.17
C GLY A 52 -0.14 9.91 23.22
N ALA A 53 0.68 10.83 23.72
CA ALA A 53 1.95 11.15 23.11
C ALA A 53 2.83 9.87 23.10
N GLY A 54 2.38 8.83 22.41
CA GLY A 54 3.04 7.55 22.20
C GLY A 54 4.09 7.72 21.12
N GLY A 55 4.88 8.81 21.22
CA GLY A 55 6.21 8.77 20.67
C GLY A 55 6.89 7.59 21.35
N LEU A 56 7.47 6.68 20.56
CA LEU A 56 8.42 5.74 21.09
C LEU A 56 9.42 6.55 21.94
N GLU A 57 9.45 6.35 23.27
CA GLU A 57 10.54 6.79 24.15
C GLU A 57 11.81 5.95 23.92
N GLY A 58 11.94 5.34 22.74
CA GLY A 58 13.15 4.71 22.27
C GLY A 58 13.90 5.69 21.40
N ASP A 59 15.22 5.69 21.52
CA ASP A 59 16.09 6.36 20.56
C ASP A 59 15.79 5.82 19.15
N ILE A 60 15.09 6.62 18.32
CA ILE A 60 14.77 6.30 16.93
C ILE A 60 15.97 6.52 16.00
N SER A 61 17.07 7.06 16.52
CA SER A 61 18.29 7.19 15.76
C SER A 61 18.94 5.83 15.51
N ALA A 62 19.82 5.77 14.51
CA ALA A 62 20.70 4.61 14.38
C ALA A 62 21.50 4.47 15.70
N SER A 63 21.53 3.26 16.27
CA SER A 63 22.06 2.93 17.60
C SER A 63 23.20 3.85 18.08
N GLY A 64 22.89 4.82 18.94
CA GLY A 64 23.89 5.68 19.59
C GLY A 64 24.34 6.92 18.78
N HIS A 65 23.75 7.18 17.62
CA HIS A 65 24.09 8.32 16.77
C HIS A 65 23.17 9.54 16.94
N GLY A 66 22.12 9.43 17.77
CA GLY A 66 21.24 10.54 18.12
C GLY A 66 20.55 11.23 16.93
N ASN A 67 20.08 12.45 17.17
CA ASN A 67 19.27 13.21 16.21
C ASN A 67 20.02 13.60 14.91
N GLU A 68 21.35 13.50 14.88
CA GLU A 68 22.17 13.66 13.68
C GLU A 68 21.69 12.78 12.53
N THR A 69 21.27 11.54 12.80
CA THR A 69 20.79 10.62 11.74
C THR A 69 19.41 10.97 11.18
N LEU A 70 18.66 11.85 11.84
CA LEU A 70 17.29 12.21 11.47
C LEU A 70 17.23 13.52 10.68
N ARG A 71 18.14 14.45 10.95
CA ARG A 71 18.09 15.82 10.41
C ARG A 71 19.19 16.10 9.40
N GLU A 72 20.35 15.48 9.57
CA GLU A 72 21.47 15.65 8.65
C GLU A 72 21.40 14.60 7.54
N PRO A 73 21.98 14.87 6.36
CA PRO A 73 22.14 13.84 5.35
C PRO A 73 22.84 12.64 5.97
N ALA A 74 22.33 11.42 5.72
CA ALA A 74 22.84 10.17 6.26
C ALA A 74 24.27 9.88 5.77
N THR A 75 25.23 10.60 6.35
CA THR A 75 26.66 10.61 6.02
C THR A 75 27.49 9.93 7.09
N GLY A 76 26.89 9.62 8.25
CA GLY A 76 27.46 8.71 9.26
C GLY A 76 27.28 7.26 8.86
N ASP A 77 28.06 6.37 9.50
CA ASP A 77 28.02 4.91 9.34
C ASP A 77 26.70 4.32 9.89
N VAL A 78 25.59 4.69 9.26
CA VAL A 78 24.28 4.06 9.46
C VAL A 78 24.37 2.71 8.76
N GLY A 79 24.78 1.70 9.53
CA GLY A 79 25.26 0.40 9.03
C GLY A 79 24.68 -0.03 7.68
N ALA A 80 25.59 -0.30 6.73
CA ALA A 80 25.36 -0.86 5.38
C ALA A 80 23.94 -0.69 4.81
N ALA A 81 23.46 0.53 4.64
CA ALA A 81 22.18 0.82 3.98
C ALA A 81 22.21 0.61 2.45
N GLY A 82 23.28 0.02 1.90
CA GLY A 82 23.45 -0.24 0.48
C GLY A 82 24.56 -1.23 0.17
N ARG A 83 24.76 -1.52 -1.12
CA ARG A 83 25.95 -2.25 -1.59
C ARG A 83 27.14 -1.28 -1.53
N GLU A 84 28.09 -1.53 -0.65
CA GLU A 84 29.34 -0.77 -0.59
C GLU A 84 30.27 -1.23 -1.73
N GLY A 85 30.68 -0.28 -2.58
CA GLY A 85 31.68 -0.53 -3.60
C GLY A 85 33.07 -0.61 -2.96
N LYS A 86 33.88 -1.60 -3.35
CA LYS A 86 35.27 -1.66 -2.91
C LYS A 86 36.14 -0.76 -3.79
N ASP A 87 36.85 0.19 -3.19
CA ASP A 87 37.82 1.02 -3.90
C ASP A 87 39.14 0.29 -4.17
N GLY A 88 39.90 0.79 -5.16
CA GLY A 88 41.25 0.31 -5.48
C GLY A 88 41.31 -1.06 -6.15
N LEU A 89 40.20 -1.49 -6.77
CA LEU A 89 40.17 -2.73 -7.55
C LEU A 89 41.07 -2.61 -8.78
N GLY A 90 41.73 -3.70 -9.16
CA GLY A 90 42.60 -3.76 -10.35
C GLY A 90 41.89 -3.66 -11.70
N GLY A 91 40.58 -3.38 -11.70
CA GLY A 91 39.71 -3.31 -12.86
C GLY A 91 38.28 -2.99 -12.47
N ILE A 92 37.41 -2.90 -13.47
CA ILE A 92 35.99 -2.60 -13.25
C ILE A 92 35.30 -3.80 -12.55
N PRO A 93 34.48 -3.59 -11.51
CA PRO A 93 33.69 -4.65 -10.89
C PRO A 93 32.76 -5.37 -11.89
N ASN A 94 32.61 -6.69 -11.76
CA ASN A 94 31.72 -7.50 -12.60
C ASN A 94 30.23 -7.12 -12.51
N ASP A 95 29.79 -6.44 -11.44
CA ASP A 95 28.42 -5.98 -11.25
C ASP A 95 28.14 -4.60 -11.88
N ALA A 96 29.18 -3.86 -12.28
CA ALA A 96 29.06 -2.59 -12.96
C ALA A 96 28.71 -2.72 -14.46
N VAL A 97 28.83 -3.92 -15.03
CA VAL A 97 28.59 -4.20 -16.46
C VAL A 97 27.31 -5.00 -16.69
N ALA A 98 26.79 -4.93 -17.92
CA ALA A 98 25.65 -5.72 -18.36
C ALA A 98 25.92 -7.22 -18.21
N ARG A 99 24.86 -8.02 -18.03
CA ARG A 99 24.93 -9.47 -17.77
C ARG A 99 25.82 -10.22 -18.76
N GLU A 100 25.71 -9.90 -20.06
CA GLU A 100 26.46 -10.55 -21.14
C GLU A 100 27.96 -10.23 -21.12
N ALA A 101 28.34 -9.11 -20.49
CA ALA A 101 29.71 -8.64 -20.37
C ALA A 101 30.37 -9.08 -19.05
N LYS A 102 29.69 -9.86 -18.20
CA LYS A 102 30.28 -10.40 -16.97
C LYS A 102 31.32 -11.46 -17.28
N LYS A 103 32.34 -11.61 -16.41
CA LYS A 103 33.38 -12.64 -16.50
C LYS A 103 34.32 -12.51 -17.72
N HIS A 104 34.39 -11.34 -18.33
CA HIS A 104 35.38 -11.01 -19.36
C HIS A 104 36.71 -10.58 -18.76
N SER A 105 37.78 -10.65 -19.56
CA SER A 105 39.12 -10.21 -19.15
C SER A 105 39.14 -8.72 -18.79
N GLY A 106 39.77 -8.37 -17.67
CA GLY A 106 39.87 -6.98 -17.19
C GLY A 106 38.77 -6.56 -16.21
N LEU A 107 37.83 -7.46 -15.90
CA LEU A 107 36.84 -7.28 -14.84
C LEU A 107 37.28 -7.99 -13.56
N VAL A 108 36.88 -7.44 -12.42
CA VAL A 108 37.15 -8.01 -11.10
C VAL A 108 35.87 -8.64 -10.55
N ASP A 109 35.96 -9.91 -10.12
CA ASP A 109 34.85 -10.57 -9.43
C ASP A 109 34.81 -10.12 -7.98
N THR A 110 33.80 -9.31 -7.66
CA THR A 110 33.51 -8.81 -6.31
C THR A 110 32.37 -9.60 -5.66
N THR A 111 31.84 -10.64 -6.33
CA THR A 111 30.75 -11.45 -5.80
C THR A 111 31.27 -12.58 -4.92
N ASN A 112 30.55 -12.86 -3.84
CA ASN A 112 30.85 -14.02 -3.01
C ASN A 112 30.64 -15.31 -3.83
N PRO A 113 31.40 -16.38 -3.56
CA PRO A 113 31.21 -17.66 -4.22
C PRO A 113 29.78 -18.15 -4.07
N ASP A 114 29.14 -18.54 -5.17
CA ASP A 114 27.83 -19.16 -5.15
C ASP A 114 27.88 -20.44 -4.30
N LYS A 115 27.06 -20.49 -3.25
CA LYS A 115 26.96 -21.63 -2.34
C LYS A 115 25.96 -22.69 -2.82
N GLY A 116 25.37 -22.48 -4.01
CA GLY A 116 24.37 -23.37 -4.59
C GLY A 116 22.99 -23.20 -3.94
N THR A 117 21.99 -23.81 -4.57
CA THR A 117 20.63 -23.84 -4.02
C THR A 117 20.58 -24.83 -2.86
N PRO A 118 20.02 -24.47 -1.69
CA PRO A 118 19.82 -25.43 -0.62
C PRO A 118 18.96 -26.60 -1.12
N PRO A 119 19.24 -27.84 -0.67
CA PRO A 119 18.46 -28.99 -1.10
C PRO A 119 16.99 -28.77 -0.75
N SER A 120 16.10 -29.00 -1.71
CA SER A 120 14.66 -28.96 -1.47
C SER A 120 14.35 -29.94 -0.34
N ALA A 121 13.76 -29.45 0.75
CA ALA A 121 13.27 -30.30 1.82
C ALA A 121 12.36 -31.37 1.19
N LYS A 122 12.75 -32.65 1.34
CA LYS A 122 11.92 -33.79 0.97
C LYS A 122 10.83 -34.01 2.00
#